data_AF-A0A0K0DY31-F1
#
_entry.id   AF-A0A0K0DY31-F1
#
_cell.length_a   1.000
_cell.length_b   1.000
_cell.length_c   1.000
_cell.angle_alpha   90.00
_cell.angle_beta   90.00
_cell.angle_gamma   90.00
#
_symmetry.space_group_name_H-M   'P 1'
#
loop_
_entity.id
_entity.type
_entity.pdbx_description
1 polymer ?
#
loop_
_entity_poly.entity_id
_entity_poly.type
_entity_poly.pdbx_seq_one_letter_code
_entity_poly.pdbx_strand_id
1 'polypeptide(L)'
;MRLIATALVFAFLIVNPFVITIVIRETESCIKIILTEMYQIKENNKTFQIYFDILSCLSVASFSLSSVIHVFFSLFAIYGFFSIRPTFVKPYIYGCSLSLLVLVFGIIQSLVMCWKLTHTEYTDSNTIEASSKYLNYVYIGAGVLLMYFIWVSIIIAAYFDVKRLHINFLEWIYKERSSAFNPTDLIFLENKGRVLNSINI
;
A
#
# COMPACT_ATOMS: atom_id res chain seq x y z
N MET A 1 -1.40 21.69 -2.89
CA MET A 1 -1.58 20.23 -3.03
C MET A 1 -0.75 19.43 -2.02
N ARG A 2 0.53 19.76 -1.80
CA ARG A 2 1.41 19.03 -0.85
C ARG A 2 0.85 18.88 0.57
N LEU A 3 0.35 19.95 1.20
CA LEU A 3 -0.24 19.86 2.55
C LEU A 3 -1.43 18.90 2.61
N ILE A 4 -2.29 18.94 1.59
CA ILE A 4 -3.44 18.02 1.46
C ILE A 4 -2.93 16.59 1.25
N ALA A 5 -1.95 16.38 0.38
CA ALA A 5 -1.35 15.07 0.15
C ALA A 5 -0.70 14.50 1.43
N THR A 6 0.00 15.32 2.22
CA THR A 6 0.57 14.92 3.50
C THR A 6 -0.51 14.57 4.52
N ALA A 7 -1.57 15.39 4.63
CA ALA A 7 -2.72 15.09 5.49
C ALA A 7 -3.40 13.78 5.10
N LEU A 8 -3.52 13.53 3.80
CA LEU A 8 -3.91 12.24 3.27
C LEU A 8 -2.92 11.17 3.75
N VAL A 9 -1.62 11.20 3.45
CA VAL A 9 -0.66 10.18 3.93
C VAL A 9 -0.83 9.83 5.43
N PHE A 10 -1.05 10.81 6.30
CA PHE A 10 -1.37 10.56 7.72
C PHE A 10 -2.67 9.77 7.95
N ALA A 11 -3.74 10.09 7.24
CA ALA A 11 -4.95 9.28 7.30
C ALA A 11 -4.72 7.85 6.76
N PHE A 12 -3.81 7.65 5.78
CA PHE A 12 -3.53 6.33 5.19
C PHE A 12 -2.74 5.46 6.16
N LEU A 13 -1.83 6.10 6.90
CA LEU A 13 -1.08 5.49 7.98
C LEU A 13 -2.01 4.79 8.98
N ILE A 14 -3.16 5.40 9.25
CA ILE A 14 -4.17 4.87 10.18
C ILE A 14 -5.08 3.86 9.49
N VAL A 15 -5.68 4.20 8.34
CA VAL A 15 -6.73 3.39 7.71
C VAL A 15 -6.19 2.07 7.12
N ASN A 16 -5.01 2.08 6.52
CA ASN A 16 -4.48 0.93 5.78
C ASN A 16 -4.24 -0.32 6.65
N PRO A 17 -3.62 -0.24 7.84
CA PRO A 17 -3.51 -1.39 8.74
C PRO A 17 -4.85 -2.03 9.10
N PHE A 18 -5.91 -1.24 9.32
CA PHE A 18 -7.24 -1.79 9.60
C PHE A 18 -7.79 -2.58 8.42
N VAL A 19 -7.68 -2.03 7.21
CA VAL A 19 -8.14 -2.71 5.99
C VAL A 19 -7.39 -4.02 5.77
N ILE A 20 -6.06 -3.99 5.88
CA ILE A 20 -5.22 -5.19 5.73
C ILE A 20 -5.57 -6.24 6.78
N THR A 21 -5.78 -5.84 8.04
CA THR A 21 -6.17 -6.76 9.13
C THR A 21 -7.48 -7.46 8.81
N ILE A 22 -8.48 -6.71 8.34
CA ILE A 22 -9.79 -7.27 8.00
C ILE A 22 -9.66 -8.26 6.85
N VAL A 23 -8.95 -7.90 5.77
CA VAL A 23 -8.76 -8.79 4.62
C VAL A 23 -8.05 -10.08 5.05
N ILE A 24 -6.96 -9.99 5.81
CA ILE A 24 -6.21 -11.16 6.27
C ILE A 24 -7.07 -12.07 7.16
N ARG A 25 -7.83 -11.52 8.11
CA ARG A 25 -8.70 -12.29 9.00
C ARG A 25 -9.84 -12.99 8.25
N GLU A 26 -10.40 -12.30 7.26
CA GLU A 26 -11.44 -12.90 6.43
C GLU A 26 -10.85 -13.97 5.53
N THR A 27 -9.66 -13.79 4.96
CA THR A 27 -8.94 -14.83 4.19
C THR A 27 -8.67 -16.07 5.06
N GLU A 28 -8.21 -15.88 6.29
CA GLU A 28 -8.02 -16.97 7.25
C GLU A 28 -9.33 -17.72 7.53
N SER A 29 -10.43 -16.99 7.75
CA SER A 29 -11.75 -17.56 7.99
C SER A 29 -12.28 -18.34 6.78
N CYS A 30 -12.05 -17.84 5.57
CA CYS A 30 -12.43 -18.53 4.33
C CYS A 30 -11.62 -19.81 4.13
N ILE A 31 -10.30 -19.77 4.38
CA ILE A 31 -9.44 -20.95 4.35
C ILE A 31 -9.92 -21.99 5.37
N LYS A 32 -10.29 -21.55 6.58
CA LYS A 32 -10.86 -22.44 7.62
C LYS A 32 -12.10 -23.16 7.12
N ILE A 33 -13.06 -22.43 6.55
CA ILE A 33 -14.31 -23.01 6.03
C ILE A 33 -14.03 -24.00 4.89
N ILE A 34 -13.22 -23.60 3.90
CA ILE A 34 -12.91 -24.42 2.73
C ILE A 34 -12.19 -25.72 3.14
N LEU A 35 -11.21 -25.64 4.03
CA LEU A 35 -10.48 -26.82 4.49
C LEU A 35 -11.36 -27.77 5.30
N THR A 36 -12.21 -27.24 6.19
CA THR A 36 -13.15 -28.06 6.96
C THR A 36 -14.09 -28.84 6.05
N GLU A 37 -14.59 -28.22 4.97
CA GLU A 37 -15.43 -28.89 3.98
C GLU A 37 -14.68 -29.92 3.15
N MET A 38 -13.52 -29.55 2.58
CA MET A 38 -12.75 -30.43 1.69
C MET A 38 -12.32 -31.72 2.37
N TYR A 39 -11.94 -31.65 3.64
CA TYR A 39 -11.40 -32.79 4.37
C TYR A 39 -12.41 -33.42 5.36
N GLN A 40 -13.65 -32.92 5.42
CA GLN A 40 -14.69 -33.35 6.38
C GLN A 40 -14.15 -33.48 7.82
N ILE A 41 -13.23 -32.58 8.21
CA ILE A 41 -12.51 -32.72 9.46
C ILE A 41 -13.46 -32.39 10.61
N LYS A 42 -13.68 -33.36 11.50
CA LYS A 42 -14.28 -33.08 12.82
C LYS A 42 -13.37 -32.07 13.54
N GLU A 43 -13.95 -31.00 14.09
CA GLU A 43 -13.26 -29.89 14.79
C GLU A 43 -12.14 -30.33 15.76
N ASN A 44 -12.20 -31.55 16.29
CA ASN A 44 -11.27 -32.06 17.29
C ASN A 44 -9.99 -32.75 16.75
N ASN A 45 -9.65 -32.64 15.45
CA ASN A 45 -8.40 -33.22 14.95
C ASN A 45 -7.19 -32.35 15.33
N LYS A 46 -6.36 -32.82 16.28
CA LYS A 46 -5.17 -32.11 16.78
C LYS A 46 -4.23 -31.64 15.66
N THR A 47 -4.04 -32.42 14.60
CA THR A 47 -3.16 -32.06 13.47
C THR A 47 -3.68 -30.82 12.73
N PHE A 48 -5.00 -30.69 12.62
CA PHE A 48 -5.63 -29.57 11.92
C PHE A 48 -5.62 -28.29 12.76
N GLN A 49 -5.77 -28.43 14.07
CA GLN A 49 -5.59 -27.31 15.01
C GLN A 49 -4.17 -26.72 14.90
N ILE A 50 -3.13 -27.57 14.86
CA ILE A 50 -1.74 -27.12 14.65
C ILE A 50 -1.59 -26.37 13.32
N TYR A 51 -2.18 -26.88 12.24
CA TYR A 51 -2.13 -26.19 10.93
C TYR A 51 -2.76 -24.80 11.00
N PHE A 52 -3.92 -24.67 11.66
CA PHE A 52 -4.55 -23.36 11.83
C PHE A 52 -3.77 -22.43 12.76
N ASP A 53 -3.18 -22.94 13.84
CA ASP A 53 -2.36 -22.13 14.72
C ASP A 53 -1.13 -21.58 13.98
N ILE A 54 -0.51 -22.40 13.11
CA ILE A 54 0.59 -21.96 12.24
C ILE A 54 0.10 -20.92 11.23
N LEU A 55 -1.05 -21.15 10.58
CA LEU A 55 -1.64 -20.20 9.63
C LEU A 55 -1.96 -18.86 10.30
N SER A 56 -2.55 -18.86 11.49
CA SER A 56 -2.83 -17.66 12.27
C SER A 56 -1.54 -16.95 12.70
N CYS A 57 -0.49 -17.70 13.08
CA CYS A 57 0.81 -17.11 13.39
C CYS A 57 1.43 -16.42 12.16
N LEU A 58 1.37 -17.07 11.00
CA LEU A 58 1.84 -16.51 9.73
C LEU A 58 1.00 -15.29 9.31
N SER A 59 -0.31 -15.31 9.54
CA SER A 59 -1.21 -14.20 9.24
C SER A 59 -0.88 -12.96 10.10
N VAL A 60 -0.64 -13.15 11.40
CA VAL A 60 -0.18 -12.09 12.31
C VAL A 60 1.21 -11.58 11.96
N ALA A 61 2.16 -12.45 11.62
CA ALA A 61 3.52 -12.06 11.24
C ALA A 61 3.56 -11.28 9.90
N SER A 62 2.79 -11.72 8.92
CA SER A 62 2.66 -11.01 7.63
C SER A 62 1.98 -9.65 7.80
N PHE A 63 0.95 -9.56 8.64
CA PHE A 63 0.31 -8.31 9.01
C PHE A 63 1.27 -7.33 9.69
N SER A 64 2.03 -7.79 10.68
CA SER A 64 2.95 -6.94 11.43
C SER A 64 4.07 -6.42 10.53
N LEU A 65 4.64 -7.28 9.67
CA LEU A 65 5.64 -6.88 8.68
C LEU A 65 5.08 -5.87 7.68
N SER A 66 3.88 -6.12 7.14
CA SER A 66 3.21 -5.21 6.21
C SER A 66 2.94 -3.85 6.85
N SER A 67 2.52 -3.83 8.12
CA SER A 67 2.27 -2.60 8.88
C SER A 67 3.55 -1.80 9.09
N VAL A 68 4.65 -2.46 9.46
CA VAL A 68 5.95 -1.79 9.63
C VAL A 68 6.43 -1.18 8.31
N ILE A 69 6.39 -1.95 7.22
CA ILE A 69 6.76 -1.46 5.88
C ILE A 69 5.90 -0.26 5.48
N HIS A 70 4.59 -0.35 5.72
CA HIS A 70 3.63 0.72 5.44
C HIS A 70 3.94 2.01 6.21
N VAL A 71 4.30 1.89 7.49
CA VAL A 71 4.73 3.03 8.33
C VAL A 71 5.97 3.69 7.73
N PHE A 72 7.01 2.91 7.37
CA PHE A 72 8.22 3.46 6.77
C PHE A 72 7.95 4.14 5.43
N PHE A 73 7.14 3.54 4.56
CA PHE A 73 6.76 4.17 3.29
C PHE A 73 6.00 5.47 3.49
N SER A 74 5.10 5.52 4.47
CA SER A 74 4.37 6.75 4.82
C SER A 74 5.31 7.85 5.34
N LEU A 75 6.26 7.50 6.22
CA LEU A 75 7.27 8.44 6.71
C LEU A 75 8.17 8.96 5.59
N PHE A 76 8.61 8.09 4.68
CA PHE A 76 9.38 8.51 3.50
C PHE A 76 8.56 9.41 2.58
N ALA A 77 7.27 9.15 2.37
CA ALA A 77 6.41 10.03 1.59
C ALA A 77 6.31 11.42 2.23
N ILE A 78 6.05 11.50 3.53
CA ILE A 78 6.00 12.77 4.27
C ILE A 78 7.31 13.54 4.09
N TYR A 79 8.44 12.87 4.32
CA TYR A 79 9.77 13.46 4.12
C TYR A 79 9.97 13.93 2.68
N GLY A 80 9.55 13.13 1.69
CA GLY A 80 9.65 13.45 0.26
C GLY A 80 8.81 14.66 -0.13
N PHE A 81 7.60 14.81 0.43
CA PHE A 81 6.74 15.98 0.18
C PHE A 81 7.33 17.27 0.75
N PHE A 82 7.86 17.24 1.98
CA PHE A 82 8.44 18.42 2.62
C PHE A 82 9.82 18.79 2.05
N SER A 83 10.67 17.80 1.78
CA SER A 83 12.03 18.03 1.26
C SER A 83 12.08 18.20 -0.26
N ILE A 84 10.93 18.15 -0.94
CA ILE A 84 10.82 18.25 -2.41
C ILE A 84 11.70 17.18 -3.08
N ARG A 85 11.65 15.93 -2.59
CA ARG A 85 12.44 14.81 -3.13
C ARG A 85 11.50 13.69 -3.58
N PRO A 86 11.20 13.60 -4.89
CA PRO A 86 10.23 12.63 -5.42
C PRO A 86 10.65 11.17 -5.17
N THR A 87 11.96 10.89 -5.09
CA THR A 87 12.50 9.54 -4.82
C THR A 87 11.95 8.90 -3.55
N PHE A 88 11.66 9.70 -2.51
CA PHE A 88 11.10 9.19 -1.25
C PHE A 88 9.58 9.02 -1.27
N VAL A 89 8.89 9.67 -2.22
CA VAL A 89 7.44 9.51 -2.42
C VAL A 89 7.12 8.26 -3.24
N LYS A 90 8.02 7.85 -4.13
CA LYS A 90 7.82 6.72 -5.06
C LYS A 90 7.49 5.37 -4.37
N PRO A 91 8.18 4.94 -3.30
CA PRO A 91 7.84 3.69 -2.60
C PRO A 91 6.42 3.68 -2.05
N TYR A 92 5.94 4.83 -1.57
CA TYR A 92 4.58 4.96 -1.04
C TYR A 92 3.51 4.78 -2.12
N ILE A 93 3.75 5.26 -3.34
CA ILE A 93 2.83 5.01 -4.46
C ILE A 93 2.69 3.51 -4.71
N TYR A 94 3.81 2.77 -4.75
CA TYR A 94 3.78 1.32 -4.89
C TYR A 94 3.07 0.63 -3.71
N GLY A 95 3.31 1.10 -2.49
CA GLY A 95 2.61 0.62 -1.29
C GLY A 95 1.09 0.81 -1.40
N CYS A 96 0.63 1.99 -1.82
CA CYS A 96 -0.79 2.26 -2.04
C CYS A 96 -1.38 1.37 -3.14
N SER A 97 -0.66 1.15 -4.25
CA SER A 97 -1.10 0.25 -5.31
C SER A 97 -1.23 -1.19 -4.82
N LEU A 98 -0.28 -1.67 -4.02
CA LEU A 98 -0.34 -2.99 -3.41
C LEU A 98 -1.54 -3.12 -2.45
N SER A 99 -1.77 -2.13 -1.60
CA SER A 99 -2.95 -2.08 -0.72
C SER A 99 -4.27 -2.11 -1.50
N LEU A 100 -4.33 -1.43 -2.65
CA LEU A 100 -5.51 -1.46 -3.52
C LEU A 100 -5.74 -2.89 -4.08
N LEU A 101 -4.69 -3.58 -4.49
CA LEU A 101 -4.78 -4.98 -4.95
C LEU A 101 -5.27 -5.91 -3.83
N VAL A 102 -4.75 -5.75 -2.60
CA VAL A 102 -5.20 -6.51 -1.43
C VAL A 102 -6.69 -6.27 -1.14
N LEU A 103 -7.15 -5.02 -1.26
CA LEU A 103 -8.57 -4.69 -1.07
C LEU A 103 -9.46 -5.31 -2.15
N VAL A 104 -9.05 -5.24 -3.42
CA VAL A 104 -9.77 -5.89 -4.53
C VAL A 104 -9.86 -7.40 -4.31
N PHE A 105 -8.77 -8.03 -3.90
CA PHE A 105 -8.75 -9.44 -3.54
C PHE A 105 -9.74 -9.76 -2.41
N GLY A 106 -9.77 -8.96 -1.34
CA GLY A 106 -10.72 -9.12 -0.24
C GLY A 106 -12.19 -8.97 -0.65
N ILE A 107 -12.51 -8.06 -1.57
CA ILE A 107 -13.86 -7.90 -2.12
C ILE A 107 -14.26 -9.12 -2.95
N ILE A 108 -13.38 -9.58 -3.85
CA ILE A 108 -13.63 -10.77 -4.68
C ILE A 108 -13.86 -11.99 -3.78
N GLN A 109 -13.02 -12.16 -2.75
CA GLN A 109 -13.16 -13.27 -1.80
C GLN A 109 -14.50 -13.20 -1.06
N SER A 110 -14.91 -12.02 -0.60
CA SER A 110 -16.20 -11.84 0.09
C SER A 110 -17.38 -12.13 -0.84
N LEU A 111 -17.28 -11.73 -2.12
CA LEU A 111 -18.27 -12.06 -3.14
C LEU A 111 -18.37 -13.56 -3.38
N VAL A 112 -17.22 -14.26 -3.49
CA VAL A 112 -17.19 -15.72 -3.68
C VAL A 112 -17.82 -16.44 -2.50
N MET A 113 -17.53 -16.02 -1.27
CA MET A 113 -18.15 -16.62 -0.07
C MET A 113 -19.64 -16.33 0.02
N CYS A 114 -20.06 -15.10 -0.28
CA CYS A 114 -21.48 -14.76 -0.36
C CYS A 114 -22.19 -15.64 -1.40
N TRP A 115 -21.61 -15.79 -2.60
CA TRP A 115 -22.15 -16.63 -3.66
C TRP A 115 -22.31 -18.09 -3.21
N LYS A 116 -21.26 -18.64 -2.57
CA LYS A 116 -21.24 -20.01 -2.07
C LYS A 116 -22.32 -20.25 -1.00
N LEU A 117 -22.43 -19.34 -0.03
CA LEU A 117 -23.41 -19.47 1.05
C LEU A 117 -24.86 -19.34 0.54
N THR A 118 -25.10 -18.50 -0.48
CA THR A 118 -26.44 -18.37 -1.09
C THR A 118 -26.86 -19.61 -1.89
N HIS A 119 -25.90 -20.36 -2.46
CA HIS A 119 -26.18 -21.58 -3.24
C HIS A 119 -26.06 -22.87 -2.44
N THR A 120 -25.93 -22.80 -1.12
CA THR A 120 -25.92 -24.00 -0.28
C THR A 120 -27.34 -24.57 -0.18
N GLU A 121 -27.54 -25.87 -0.43
CA GLU A 121 -28.86 -26.53 -0.41
C GLU A 121 -29.58 -26.43 0.95
N TYR A 122 -28.83 -26.21 2.02
CA TYR A 122 -29.33 -26.06 3.38
C TYR A 122 -29.24 -24.60 3.82
N THR A 123 -30.35 -23.87 3.69
CA THR A 123 -30.50 -22.49 4.17
C THR A 123 -30.99 -22.47 5.62
N ASP A 124 -30.06 -22.58 6.57
CA ASP A 124 -30.34 -22.29 7.98
C ASP A 124 -30.21 -20.79 8.27
N SER A 125 -30.87 -20.31 9.33
CA SER A 125 -30.72 -18.97 9.92
C SER A 125 -29.26 -18.50 9.99
N ASN A 126 -28.34 -19.36 10.42
CA ASN A 126 -26.90 -19.10 10.51
C ASN A 126 -26.26 -18.82 9.13
N THR A 127 -26.70 -19.52 8.08
CA THR A 127 -26.17 -19.34 6.71
C THR A 127 -26.63 -18.01 6.10
N ILE A 128 -27.87 -17.59 6.40
CA ILE A 128 -28.42 -16.30 5.99
C ILE A 128 -27.69 -15.15 6.71
N GLU A 129 -27.44 -15.30 8.01
CA GLU A 129 -26.65 -14.31 8.76
C GLU A 129 -25.22 -14.19 8.20
N ALA A 130 -24.56 -15.32 7.94
CA ALA A 130 -23.21 -15.34 7.37
C ALA A 130 -23.16 -14.71 5.96
N SER A 131 -24.12 -15.00 5.09
CA SER A 131 -24.16 -14.39 3.74
C SER A 131 -24.38 -12.88 3.81
N SER A 132 -25.25 -12.41 4.71
CA SER A 132 -25.47 -10.98 4.94
C SER A 132 -24.21 -10.27 5.45
N LYS A 133 -23.42 -10.95 6.30
CA LYS A 133 -22.13 -10.44 6.80
C LYS A 133 -21.14 -10.25 5.65
N TYR A 134 -20.98 -11.24 4.77
CA TYR A 134 -20.08 -11.12 3.61
C TYR A 134 -20.55 -10.05 2.61
N LEU A 135 -21.86 -9.91 2.40
CA LEU A 135 -22.42 -8.85 1.57
C LEU A 135 -22.12 -7.46 2.14
N ASN A 136 -22.22 -7.29 3.47
CA ASN A 136 -21.84 -6.04 4.13
C ASN A 136 -20.35 -5.73 3.94
N TYR A 137 -19.46 -6.73 3.98
CA TYR A 137 -18.05 -6.53 3.66
C TYR A 137 -17.81 -6.09 2.22
N VAL A 138 -18.60 -6.58 1.27
CA VAL A 138 -18.54 -6.11 -0.12
C VAL A 138 -18.95 -4.64 -0.22
N TYR A 139 -20.03 -4.24 0.44
CA TYR A 139 -20.49 -2.84 0.41
C TYR A 139 -19.50 -1.88 1.07
N ILE A 140 -19.01 -2.22 2.26
CA ILE A 140 -17.99 -1.43 2.95
C ILE A 140 -16.70 -1.41 2.12
N GLY A 141 -16.28 -2.55 1.59
CA GLY A 141 -15.11 -2.70 0.74
C GLY A 141 -15.19 -1.84 -0.51
N ALA A 142 -16.34 -1.80 -1.19
CA ALA A 142 -16.56 -0.95 -2.36
C ALA A 142 -16.44 0.55 -2.04
N GLY A 143 -16.99 0.99 -0.91
CA GLY A 143 -16.85 2.37 -0.43
C GLY A 143 -15.38 2.73 -0.15
N VAL A 144 -14.65 1.83 0.53
CA VAL A 144 -13.22 2.00 0.81
C VAL A 144 -12.39 1.98 -0.48
N LEU A 145 -12.77 1.15 -1.47
CA LEU A 145 -12.09 1.06 -2.76
C LEU A 145 -12.17 2.39 -3.52
N LEU A 146 -13.36 3.00 -3.57
CA LEU A 146 -13.56 4.31 -4.17
C LEU A 146 -12.71 5.37 -3.45
N MET A 147 -12.69 5.36 -2.12
CA MET A 147 -11.85 6.26 -1.33
C MET A 147 -10.37 6.07 -1.65
N TYR A 148 -9.88 4.83 -1.75
CA TYR A 148 -8.49 4.51 -2.12
C TYR A 148 -8.13 4.99 -3.53
N PHE A 149 -9.06 4.85 -4.47
CA PHE A 149 -8.84 5.31 -5.84
C PHE A 149 -8.67 6.84 -5.92
N ILE A 150 -9.55 7.59 -5.26
CA ILE A 150 -9.44 9.05 -5.14
C ILE A 150 -8.12 9.43 -4.49
N TRP A 151 -7.75 8.71 -3.43
CA TRP A 151 -6.51 8.92 -2.69
C TRP A 151 -5.26 8.77 -3.57
N VAL A 152 -5.15 7.62 -4.25
CA VAL A 152 -4.02 7.32 -5.13
C VAL A 152 -3.91 8.37 -6.22
N SER A 153 -5.04 8.82 -6.77
CA SER A 153 -5.07 9.88 -7.77
C SER A 153 -4.49 11.20 -7.25
N ILE A 154 -4.87 11.62 -6.04
CA ILE A 154 -4.35 12.84 -5.40
C ILE A 154 -2.85 12.71 -5.11
N ILE A 155 -2.39 11.54 -4.64
CA ILE A 155 -0.97 11.30 -4.34
C ILE A 155 -0.13 11.30 -5.62
N ILE A 156 -0.62 10.71 -6.71
CA ILE A 156 0.04 10.75 -8.02
C ILE A 156 0.15 12.20 -8.52
N ALA A 157 -0.93 12.99 -8.42
CA ALA A 157 -0.91 14.40 -8.78
C ALA A 157 0.12 15.19 -7.94
N ALA A 158 0.15 14.96 -6.62
CA ALA A 158 1.11 15.58 -5.71
C ALA A 158 2.56 15.14 -5.98
N TYR A 159 2.77 13.90 -6.41
CA TYR A 159 4.09 13.41 -6.81
C TYR A 159 4.62 14.15 -8.04
N PHE A 160 3.77 14.35 -9.06
CA PHE A 160 4.17 15.14 -10.24
C PHE A 160 4.44 16.61 -9.88
N ASP A 161 3.65 17.19 -8.98
CA ASP A 161 3.88 18.54 -8.43
C ASP A 161 5.26 18.63 -7.74
N VAL A 162 5.58 17.67 -6.87
CA VAL A 162 6.91 17.59 -6.22
C VAL A 162 8.03 17.42 -7.24
N LYS A 163 7.84 16.58 -8.26
CA LYS A 163 8.85 16.37 -9.31
C LYS A 163 9.12 17.66 -10.08
N ARG A 164 8.08 18.41 -10.46
CA ARG A 164 8.21 19.71 -11.14
C ARG A 164 8.94 20.72 -10.25
N LEU A 165 8.54 20.81 -8.99
CA LEU A 165 9.15 21.74 -8.04
C LEU A 165 10.62 21.40 -7.77
N HIS A 166 10.97 20.12 -7.71
CA HIS A 166 12.35 19.67 -7.54
C HIS A 166 13.23 20.12 -8.71
N ILE A 167 12.75 19.98 -9.95
CA ILE A 167 13.48 20.41 -11.15
C ILE A 167 13.67 21.93 -11.11
N ASN A 168 12.61 22.70 -10.87
CA ASN A 168 12.70 24.16 -10.78
C ASN A 168 13.66 24.61 -9.68
N PHE A 169 13.69 23.90 -8.54
CA PHE A 169 14.59 24.20 -7.43
C PHE A 169 16.06 23.93 -7.79
N LEU A 170 16.34 22.79 -8.44
CA LEU A 170 17.68 22.47 -8.92
C LEU A 170 18.15 23.46 -10.00
N GLU A 171 17.27 23.84 -10.92
CA GLU A 171 17.54 24.85 -11.94
C GLU A 171 17.86 26.22 -11.31
N TRP A 172 17.08 26.61 -10.31
CA TRP A 172 17.35 27.85 -9.56
C TRP A 172 18.71 27.80 -8.84
N ILE A 173 19.04 26.70 -8.15
CA ILE A 173 20.36 26.53 -7.51
C ILE A 173 21.48 26.61 -8.55
N TYR A 174 21.31 25.97 -9.70
CA TYR A 174 22.29 26.00 -10.77
C TYR A 174 22.54 27.43 -11.26
N LYS A 175 21.48 28.20 -11.50
CA LYS A 175 21.55 29.60 -11.91
C LYS A 175 22.19 30.51 -10.86
N GLU A 176 21.87 30.31 -9.59
CA GLU A 176 22.43 31.11 -8.49
C GLU A 176 23.91 30.80 -8.27
N ARG A 177 24.32 29.53 -8.47
CA ARG A 177 25.73 29.15 -8.41
C ARG A 177 26.49 29.69 -9.61
N SER A 178 25.93 29.59 -10.83
CA SER A 178 26.61 30.10 -12.02
C SER A 178 26.72 31.63 -12.03
N SER A 179 25.84 32.38 -11.37
CA SER A 179 26.01 33.83 -11.17
C SER A 179 27.02 34.17 -10.07
N ALA A 180 27.16 33.33 -9.04
CA ALA A 180 28.15 33.52 -7.97
C ALA A 180 29.57 33.18 -8.40
N PHE A 181 29.74 32.26 -9.37
CA PHE A 181 31.03 32.00 -9.98
C PHE A 181 31.34 33.08 -11.02
N ASN A 182 32.52 33.67 -10.91
CA ASN A 182 33.07 34.50 -11.98
C ASN A 182 33.16 33.61 -13.25
N PRO A 183 32.83 34.07 -14.47
CA PRO A 183 32.94 33.27 -15.70
C PRO A 183 34.29 32.54 -15.85
N THR A 184 35.38 33.06 -15.29
CA THR A 184 36.68 32.38 -15.24
C THR A 184 36.70 31.10 -14.39
N ASP A 185 35.95 31.06 -13.28
CA ASP A 185 35.89 29.90 -12.39
C ASP A 185 35.03 28.77 -12.98
N LEU A 186 33.99 29.13 -13.75
CA LEU A 186 33.17 28.19 -14.53
C LEU A 186 34.01 27.48 -15.60
N ILE A 187 34.84 28.22 -16.33
CA ILE A 187 35.78 27.64 -17.32
C ILE A 187 36.75 26.67 -16.62
N PHE A 188 37.26 27.03 -15.44
CA PHE A 188 38.18 26.17 -14.70
C PHE A 188 37.50 24.86 -14.23
N LEU A 189 36.27 24.92 -13.71
CA LEU A 189 35.51 23.75 -13.30
C LEU A 189 35.15 22.84 -14.48
N GLU A 190 34.76 23.43 -15.62
CA GLU A 190 34.49 22.69 -16.86
C GLU A 190 35.76 21.98 -17.37
N ASN A 191 36.90 22.67 -17.36
CA ASN A 191 38.18 22.09 -17.77
C ASN A 191 38.62 20.97 -16.81
N LYS A 192 38.44 21.15 -15.50
CA LYS A 192 38.74 20.12 -14.50
C LYS A 192 37.82 18.90 -14.64
N GLY A 193 36.54 19.10 -14.96
CA GLY A 193 35.60 18.03 -15.28
C GLY A 193 36.01 17.23 -16.52
N ARG A 194 36.46 17.91 -17.60
CA ARG A 194 37.02 17.24 -18.79
C ARG A 194 38.28 16.44 -18.47
N VAL A 195 39.21 17.01 -17.69
CA VAL A 195 40.46 16.32 -17.29
C VAL A 195 40.15 15.07 -16.45
N LEU A 196 39.25 15.17 -15.47
CA LEU A 196 38.85 14.01 -14.66
C LEU A 196 38.16 12.91 -15.49
N ASN A 197 37.31 13.30 -16.45
CA ASN A 197 36.71 12.33 -17.38
C ASN A 197 37.74 11.69 -18.32
N SER A 198 38.84 12.39 -18.65
CA SER A 198 39.93 11.82 -19.47
C SER A 198 40.87 10.90 -18.69
N ILE A 199 40.92 11.00 -17.35
CA ILE A 199 41.75 10.15 -16.48
C ILE A 199 41.01 8.86 -16.09
N ASN A 200 39.67 8.85 -16.13
CA ASN A 200 38.85 7.65 -15.88
C ASN A 200 38.66 6.75 -17.12
N ILE A 201 39.58 6.83 -18.08
CA ILE A 201 39.77 5.85 -19.17
C ILE A 201 41.14 5.21 -18.95
#